data_AF-A0A7C5CCW1-F1
#
_entry.id   AF-A0A7C5CCW1-F1
#
_cell.length_a   1.000
_cell.length_b   1.000
_cell.length_c   1.000
_cell.angle_alpha   90.00
_cell.angle_beta   90.00
_cell.angle_gamma   90.00
#
_symmetry.space_group_name_H-M   'P 1'
#
loop_
_entity.id
_entity.type
_entity.pdbx_description
1 polymer ?
#
loop_
_entity_poly.entity_id
_entity_poly.type
_entity_poly.pdbx_seq_one_letter_code
_entity_poly.pdbx_strand_id
1 'polypeptide(L)'
;LFGVEPLGTSSKLGDHAATMTYGQDGDIHGFRTKVLVDENGDPAPVNTLASGLDYPGVGPEHAHLQKIGRVSYATADDREALDAFYALSQREGIIPALESAHAIAFAMREAKNNPDKSILINLSGRGDKDLDFVVETYGFGE
;
A
#
# COMPACT_ATOMS: atom_id res chain seq x y z
N LEU A 1 -1.44 -15.07 -4.56
CA LEU A 1 -0.75 -14.24 -3.54
C LEU A 1 -0.79 -12.82 -4.05
N PHE A 2 -1.11 -11.87 -3.17
CA PHE A 2 -1.22 -10.47 -3.53
C PHE A 2 -0.33 -9.63 -2.63
N GLY A 3 0.47 -8.74 -3.23
CA GLY A 3 1.02 -7.57 -2.57
C GLY A 3 0.13 -6.36 -2.87
N VAL A 4 0.01 -5.43 -1.93
CA VAL A 4 -0.79 -4.21 -2.11
C VAL A 4 0.09 -3.00 -1.88
N GLU A 5 0.14 -2.11 -2.88
CA GLU A 5 0.96 -0.92 -2.85
C GLU A 5 0.11 0.36 -2.68
N PRO A 6 0.67 1.43 -2.09
CA PRO A 6 -0.05 2.68 -1.93
C PRO A 6 -0.12 3.44 -3.27
N LEU A 7 -1.34 3.68 -3.74
CA LEU A 7 -1.59 4.57 -4.89
C LEU A 7 -1.63 6.05 -4.46
N GLY A 8 -1.44 6.33 -3.17
CA GLY A 8 -1.50 7.68 -2.62
C GLY A 8 -2.77 8.40 -3.06
N THR A 9 -2.65 9.61 -3.62
CA THR A 9 -3.81 10.40 -4.05
C THR A 9 -4.10 10.29 -5.56
N SER A 10 -3.15 9.81 -6.36
CA SER A 10 -3.32 9.63 -7.81
C SER A 10 -2.23 8.73 -8.40
N SER A 11 -2.42 8.25 -9.63
CA SER A 11 -1.40 7.47 -10.35
C SER A 11 -0.29 8.32 -10.99
N LYS A 12 -0.19 9.62 -10.66
CA LYS A 12 0.89 10.47 -11.15
C LYS A 12 2.13 10.26 -10.29
N LEU A 13 3.29 10.28 -10.94
CA LEU A 13 4.58 10.23 -10.25
C LEU A 13 4.66 11.38 -9.23
N GLY A 14 5.11 11.08 -8.01
CA GLY A 14 5.09 12.03 -6.88
C GLY A 14 3.86 11.92 -5.98
N ASP A 15 2.73 11.39 -6.49
CA ASP A 15 1.48 11.30 -5.73
C ASP A 15 1.25 9.92 -5.08
N HIS A 16 2.14 8.94 -5.33
CA HIS A 16 2.02 7.54 -4.90
C HIS A 16 3.37 6.89 -4.61
N ALA A 17 3.37 5.70 -3.98
CA ALA A 17 4.56 4.85 -3.83
C ALA A 17 4.39 3.43 -4.41
N ALA A 18 3.51 3.26 -5.42
CA ALA A 18 3.24 2.00 -6.12
C ALA A 18 4.35 1.55 -7.10
N THR A 19 5.49 1.12 -6.54
CA THR A 19 6.73 0.80 -7.27
C THR A 19 6.65 -0.45 -8.17
N MET A 20 5.99 -1.52 -7.75
CA MET A 20 5.80 -2.74 -8.55
C MET A 20 4.84 -2.52 -9.72
N THR A 21 3.94 -1.54 -9.60
CA THR A 21 2.95 -1.18 -10.62
C THR A 21 3.51 -0.22 -11.66
N TYR A 22 4.19 0.85 -11.23
CA TYR A 22 4.64 1.94 -12.13
C TYR A 22 6.17 2.05 -12.29
N GLY A 23 6.94 1.33 -11.46
CA GLY A 23 8.40 1.38 -11.48
C GLY A 23 9.05 0.51 -12.55
N GLN A 24 10.31 0.80 -12.82
CA GLN A 24 11.16 0.10 -13.79
C GLN A 24 12.38 -0.53 -13.12
N ASP A 25 13.08 -1.41 -13.84
CA ASP A 25 14.29 -2.05 -13.33
C ASP A 25 15.41 -1.02 -13.14
N GLY A 26 15.95 -0.92 -11.92
CA GLY A 26 17.00 0.04 -11.55
C GLY A 26 17.75 -0.38 -10.29
N ASP A 27 18.68 0.47 -9.86
CA ASP A 27 19.51 0.27 -8.69
C ASP A 27 19.15 1.30 -7.62
N ILE A 28 18.83 0.84 -6.41
CA ILE A 28 18.52 1.71 -5.28
C ILE A 28 19.03 1.06 -4.00
N HIS A 29 19.63 1.85 -3.11
CA HIS A 29 20.08 1.43 -1.78
C HIS A 29 20.86 0.11 -1.72
N GLY A 30 21.68 -0.17 -2.74
CA GLY A 30 22.59 -1.32 -2.78
C GLY A 30 22.03 -2.59 -3.42
N PHE A 31 20.86 -2.55 -4.06
CA PHE A 31 20.28 -3.71 -4.76
C PHE A 31 19.64 -3.32 -6.11
N ARG A 32 19.69 -4.27 -7.06
CA ARG A 32 19.02 -4.19 -8.36
C ARG A 32 17.58 -4.71 -8.22
N THR A 33 16.59 -3.87 -8.47
CA THR A 33 15.16 -4.15 -8.24
C THR A 33 14.26 -3.29 -9.13
N LYS A 34 12.96 -3.17 -8.81
CA LYS A 34 12.09 -2.11 -9.31
C LYS A 34 12.21 -0.82 -8.49
N VAL A 35 12.20 0.32 -9.19
CA VAL A 35 12.27 1.66 -8.62
C VAL A 35 11.43 2.64 -9.44
N LEU A 36 10.78 3.59 -8.77
CA LEU A 36 10.18 4.76 -9.38
C LEU A 36 11.28 5.79 -9.64
N VAL A 37 11.41 6.25 -10.89
CA VAL A 37 12.45 7.22 -11.28
C VAL A 37 11.84 8.46 -11.90
N ASP A 38 12.50 9.60 -11.70
CA ASP A 38 12.15 10.85 -12.34
C ASP A 38 12.71 10.94 -13.78
N GLU A 39 12.55 12.10 -14.42
CA GLU A 39 13.02 12.36 -15.77
C GLU A 39 14.56 12.32 -15.91
N ASN A 40 15.29 12.50 -14.82
CA ASN A 40 16.75 12.44 -14.78
C ASN A 40 17.27 11.02 -14.53
N GLY A 41 16.38 10.09 -14.17
CA GLY A 41 16.73 8.72 -13.79
C GLY A 41 17.08 8.56 -12.31
N ASP A 42 16.86 9.60 -11.49
CA ASP A 42 17.04 9.55 -10.05
C ASP A 42 15.78 8.97 -9.37
N PRO A 43 15.88 8.40 -8.14
CA PRO A 43 14.70 7.96 -7.40
C PRO A 43 13.66 9.08 -7.27
N ALA A 44 12.45 8.82 -7.76
CA ALA A 44 11.38 9.80 -7.78
C ALA A 44 10.88 10.12 -6.36
N PRO A 45 10.37 11.34 -6.12
CA PRO A 45 9.56 11.60 -4.93
C PRO A 45 8.32 10.69 -4.97
N VAL A 46 7.87 10.31 -3.78
CA VAL A 46 6.70 9.47 -3.53
C VAL A 46 5.87 10.09 -2.41
N ASN A 47 4.59 9.72 -2.34
CA ASN A 47 3.70 10.21 -1.31
C ASN A 47 2.58 9.20 -1.01
N THR A 48 2.25 9.06 0.27
CA THR A 48 1.08 8.34 0.76
C THR A 48 0.84 8.73 2.21
N LEU A 49 -0.40 8.61 2.68
CA LEU A 49 -0.72 8.79 4.10
C LEU A 49 -0.06 7.73 5.02
N ALA A 50 0.38 6.60 4.47
CA ALA A 50 1.00 5.51 5.22
C ALA A 50 2.54 5.62 5.16
N SER A 51 3.14 6.32 6.12
CA SER A 51 4.58 6.61 6.13
C SER A 51 5.48 5.37 6.01
N GLY A 52 5.07 4.20 6.51
CA GLY A 52 5.84 2.96 6.36
C GLY A 52 5.84 2.36 4.94
N LEU A 53 4.97 2.83 4.04
CA LEU A 53 4.94 2.45 2.63
C LEU A 53 5.50 3.54 1.70
N ASP A 54 5.90 4.69 2.24
CA ASP A 54 6.39 5.84 1.48
C ASP A 54 7.84 5.63 0.99
N TYR A 55 7.99 4.74 0.01
CA TYR A 55 9.30 4.30 -0.48
C TYR A 55 9.30 4.09 -2.01
N PRO A 56 10.25 4.70 -2.76
CA PRO A 56 10.29 4.61 -4.22
C PRO A 56 10.89 3.30 -4.76
N GLY A 57 11.33 2.40 -3.88
CA GLY A 57 11.91 1.10 -4.24
C GLY A 57 11.09 -0.07 -3.72
N VAL A 58 11.59 -1.28 -3.94
CA VAL A 58 10.99 -2.50 -3.38
C VAL A 58 12.04 -3.59 -3.22
N GLY A 59 11.87 -4.51 -2.27
CA GLY A 59 12.79 -5.64 -2.10
C GLY A 59 12.92 -6.48 -3.39
N PRO A 60 14.14 -6.93 -3.76
CA PRO A 60 14.38 -7.61 -5.05
C PRO A 60 13.65 -8.96 -5.16
N GLU A 61 13.33 -9.62 -4.04
CA GLU A 61 12.54 -10.85 -4.04
C GLU A 61 11.11 -10.61 -4.55
N HIS A 62 10.49 -9.48 -4.22
CA HIS A 62 9.18 -9.11 -4.74
C HIS A 62 9.21 -8.89 -6.26
N ALA A 63 10.24 -8.18 -6.76
CA ALA A 63 10.47 -8.02 -8.19
C ALA A 63 10.63 -9.37 -8.90
N HIS A 64 11.41 -10.29 -8.31
CA HIS A 64 11.57 -11.64 -8.85
C HIS A 64 10.25 -12.43 -8.85
N LEU A 65 9.50 -12.42 -7.74
CA LEU A 65 8.23 -13.15 -7.60
C LEU A 65 7.15 -12.66 -8.56
N GLN A 66 7.08 -11.35 -8.84
CA GLN A 66 6.22 -10.80 -9.89
C GLN A 66 6.66 -11.31 -11.26
N LYS A 67 7.96 -11.25 -11.57
CA LYS A 67 8.52 -11.65 -12.87
C LYS A 67 8.23 -13.10 -13.23
N ILE A 68 8.24 -14.01 -12.26
CA ILE A 68 7.91 -15.43 -12.47
C ILE A 68 6.40 -15.72 -12.37
N GLY A 69 5.56 -14.70 -12.17
CA GLY A 69 4.11 -14.85 -12.07
C GLY A 69 3.61 -15.47 -10.76
N ARG A 70 4.44 -15.52 -9.71
CA ARG A 70 4.09 -16.18 -8.44
C ARG A 70 3.26 -15.29 -7.51
N VAL A 71 3.45 -13.98 -7.59
CA VAL A 71 2.75 -12.95 -6.81
C VAL A 71 2.22 -11.88 -7.77
N SER A 72 0.98 -11.47 -7.56
CA SER A 72 0.37 -10.32 -8.24
C SER A 72 0.42 -9.10 -7.32
N TYR A 73 0.53 -7.92 -7.90
CA TYR A 73 0.55 -6.66 -7.14
C TYR A 73 -0.66 -5.84 -7.54
N ALA A 74 -1.37 -5.37 -6.54
CA ALA A 74 -2.52 -4.48 -6.68
C ALA A 74 -2.22 -3.18 -5.94
N THR A 75 -3.08 -2.19 -6.12
CA THR A 75 -2.98 -0.92 -5.43
C THR A 75 -4.22 -0.64 -4.59
N ALA A 76 -4.03 0.14 -3.53
CA ALA A 76 -5.11 0.80 -2.81
C ALA A 76 -4.74 2.28 -2.67
N ASP A 77 -5.68 3.18 -2.95
CA ASP A 77 -5.45 4.60 -2.74
C ASP A 77 -5.63 5.00 -1.26
N ASP A 78 -5.20 6.22 -0.94
CA ASP A 78 -5.25 6.79 0.40
C ASP A 78 -6.69 6.79 0.96
N ARG A 79 -7.70 7.01 0.12
CA ARG A 79 -9.11 7.00 0.55
C ARG A 79 -9.58 5.58 0.87
N GLU A 80 -9.26 4.62 0.00
CA GLU A 80 -9.58 3.22 0.21
C GLU A 80 -8.94 2.68 1.51
N ALA A 81 -7.68 3.05 1.77
CA ALA A 81 -6.97 2.67 3.00
C ALA A 81 -7.62 3.30 4.24
N LEU A 82 -8.00 4.58 4.17
CA LEU A 82 -8.67 5.27 5.29
C LEU A 82 -10.05 4.67 5.59
N ASP A 83 -10.85 4.38 4.56
CA ASP A 83 -12.15 3.72 4.71
C ASP A 83 -11.99 2.34 5.37
N ALA A 84 -10.95 1.58 5.00
CA ALA A 84 -10.64 0.29 5.61
C ALA A 84 -10.15 0.41 7.06
N PHE A 85 -9.36 1.45 7.38
CA PHE A 85 -8.94 1.76 8.74
C PHE A 85 -10.14 1.97 9.66
N TYR A 86 -11.10 2.81 9.25
CA TYR A 86 -12.32 3.05 10.02
C TYR A 86 -13.19 1.79 10.09
N ALA A 87 -13.38 1.09 8.98
CA ALA A 87 -14.21 -0.11 8.95
C ALA A 87 -13.72 -1.18 9.94
N LEU A 88 -12.42 -1.48 9.97
CA LEU A 88 -11.88 -2.46 10.92
C LEU A 88 -12.00 -1.97 12.37
N SER A 89 -11.69 -0.70 12.61
CA SER A 89 -11.75 -0.10 13.94
C SER A 89 -13.16 -0.12 14.52
N GLN A 90 -14.16 0.28 13.73
CA GLN A 90 -15.54 0.41 14.18
C GLN A 90 -16.27 -0.95 14.24
N ARG A 91 -15.99 -1.87 13.32
CA ARG A 91 -16.73 -3.15 13.23
C ARG A 91 -16.12 -4.25 14.06
N GLU A 92 -14.79 -4.29 14.14
CA GLU A 92 -14.06 -5.38 14.79
C GLU A 92 -13.29 -4.92 16.05
N GLY A 93 -13.27 -3.62 16.35
CA GLY A 93 -12.56 -3.08 17.52
C GLY A 93 -11.04 -3.17 17.42
N ILE A 94 -10.50 -3.27 16.19
CA ILE A 94 -9.07 -3.38 15.93
C ILE A 94 -8.64 -2.14 15.16
N ILE A 95 -7.72 -1.35 15.73
CA ILE A 95 -7.14 -0.18 15.07
C ILE A 95 -5.92 -0.63 14.25
N PRO A 96 -6.03 -0.74 12.90
CA PRO A 96 -4.92 -1.22 12.08
C PRO A 96 -3.90 -0.10 11.85
N ALA A 97 -2.64 -0.47 11.61
CA ALA A 97 -1.70 0.49 11.02
C ALA A 97 -2.17 0.89 9.61
N LEU A 98 -1.93 2.13 9.18
CA LEU A 98 -2.34 2.60 7.85
C LEU A 98 -1.72 1.76 6.72
N GLU A 99 -0.53 1.20 6.94
CA GLU A 99 0.12 0.25 6.04
C GLU A 99 -0.71 -1.03 5.89
N SER A 100 -1.23 -1.57 6.99
CA SER A 100 -2.11 -2.75 6.97
C SER A 100 -3.47 -2.44 6.36
N ALA A 101 -3.97 -1.21 6.54
CA ALA A 101 -5.27 -0.79 6.03
C ALA A 101 -5.34 -0.85 4.49
N HIS A 102 -4.22 -0.63 3.78
CA HIS A 102 -4.14 -0.85 2.34
C HIS A 102 -4.46 -2.30 1.95
N ALA A 103 -3.89 -3.27 2.67
CA ALA A 103 -4.15 -4.69 2.42
C ALA A 103 -5.62 -5.08 2.70
N ILE A 104 -6.21 -4.47 3.72
CA ILE A 104 -7.64 -4.66 4.07
C ILE A 104 -8.54 -4.04 3.00
N ALA A 105 -8.23 -2.84 2.54
CA ALA A 105 -8.99 -2.15 1.50
C ALA A 105 -9.07 -2.99 0.22
N PHE A 106 -7.93 -3.52 -0.22
CA PHE A 106 -7.88 -4.46 -1.34
C PHE A 106 -8.71 -5.72 -1.07
N ALA A 107 -8.57 -6.32 0.11
CA ALA A 107 -9.32 -7.52 0.47
C ALA A 107 -10.85 -7.29 0.49
N MET A 108 -11.31 -6.14 1.00
CA MET A 108 -12.72 -5.75 0.98
C MET A 108 -13.26 -5.61 -0.44
N ARG A 109 -12.45 -5.08 -1.36
CA ARG A 109 -12.78 -5.00 -2.80
C ARG A 109 -12.86 -6.39 -3.43
N GLU A 110 -11.88 -7.25 -3.16
CA GLU A 110 -11.84 -8.61 -3.70
C GLU A 110 -12.96 -9.51 -3.16
N ALA A 111 -13.30 -9.37 -1.87
CA ALA A 111 -14.35 -10.16 -1.22
C ALA A 111 -15.73 -9.92 -1.88
N LYS A 112 -16.04 -8.69 -2.30
CA LYS A 112 -17.29 -8.37 -3.02
C LYS A 112 -17.42 -9.16 -4.32
N ASN A 113 -16.31 -9.42 -5.00
CA ASN A 113 -16.27 -10.16 -6.26
C ASN A 113 -16.15 -11.69 -6.06
N ASN A 114 -15.85 -12.14 -4.83
CA ASN A 114 -15.56 -13.53 -4.52
C ASN A 114 -16.22 -13.97 -3.19
N PRO A 115 -17.56 -13.94 -3.08
CA PRO A 115 -18.27 -14.13 -1.82
C PRO A 115 -18.03 -15.49 -1.14
N ASP A 116 -17.68 -16.52 -1.90
CA ASP A 116 -17.49 -17.89 -1.41
C ASP A 116 -16.03 -18.24 -1.07
N LYS A 117 -15.12 -17.25 -1.10
CA LYS A 117 -13.68 -17.48 -0.83
C LYS A 117 -13.27 -16.91 0.51
N SER A 118 -12.29 -17.57 1.13
CA SER A 118 -11.58 -17.04 2.29
C SER A 118 -10.35 -16.25 1.87
N ILE A 119 -10.12 -15.11 2.51
CA ILE A 119 -8.94 -14.25 2.31
C ILE A 119 -8.19 -14.18 3.63
N LEU A 120 -6.90 -14.52 3.61
CA LEU A 120 -5.99 -14.30 4.74
C LEU A 120 -5.24 -12.99 4.51
N ILE A 121 -5.30 -12.09 5.48
CA ILE A 121 -4.67 -10.78 5.44
C ILE A 121 -3.58 -10.74 6.51
N ASN A 122 -2.40 -10.24 6.15
CA ASN A 122 -1.38 -9.93 7.14
C ASN A 122 -1.67 -8.56 7.76
N LEU A 123 -2.07 -8.54 9.03
CA LEU A 123 -2.21 -7.31 9.82
C LEU A 123 -0.84 -6.95 10.39
N SER A 124 -0.01 -6.31 9.56
CA SER A 124 1.41 -6.08 9.82
C SER A 124 1.71 -5.22 11.05
N GLY A 125 0.76 -4.41 11.51
CA GLY A 125 0.95 -3.56 12.68
C GLY A 125 -0.35 -2.99 13.25
N ARG A 126 -0.23 -2.42 14.45
CA ARG A 126 -1.29 -1.67 15.13
C ARG A 126 -1.21 -0.17 14.79
N GLY A 127 -2.36 0.50 14.78
CA GLY A 127 -2.48 1.90 14.37
C GLY A 127 -2.31 2.95 15.46
N ASP A 128 -1.84 2.60 16.65
CA ASP A 128 -1.63 3.58 17.75
C ASP A 128 -0.75 4.76 17.31
N LYS A 129 0.25 4.50 16.45
CA LYS A 129 1.16 5.54 15.91
C LYS A 129 0.48 6.48 14.92
N ASP A 130 -0.60 6.02 14.30
CA ASP A 130 -1.28 6.72 13.20
C ASP A 130 -2.49 7.52 13.70
N LEU A 131 -2.94 7.26 14.94
CA LEU A 131 -4.21 7.75 15.46
C LEU A 131 -4.28 9.28 15.51
N ASP A 132 -3.25 9.94 16.05
CA ASP A 132 -3.20 11.40 16.16
C ASP A 132 -3.30 12.04 14.76
N PHE A 133 -2.49 11.55 13.81
CA PHE A 133 -2.52 12.01 12.42
C PHE A 133 -3.90 11.82 11.78
N VAL A 134 -4.51 10.65 11.95
CA VAL A 134 -5.82 10.34 11.38
C VAL A 134 -6.90 11.25 11.97
N VAL A 135 -6.94 11.40 13.29
CA VAL A 135 -7.95 12.20 13.98
C VAL A 135 -7.80 13.68 13.65
N GLU A 136 -6.59 14.21 13.63
CA GLU A 136 -6.33 15.61 13.33
C GLU A 136 -6.63 15.96 11.86
N THR A 137 -6.35 15.04 10.94
CA THR A 137 -6.45 15.30 9.49
C THR A 137 -7.83 14.93 8.93
N TYR A 138 -8.42 13.83 9.41
CA TYR A 138 -9.60 13.21 8.82
C TYR A 138 -10.76 12.97 9.82
N GLY A 139 -10.55 13.21 11.12
CA GLY A 139 -11.57 13.02 12.15
C GLY A 139 -11.71 11.55 12.58
N PHE A 140 -12.92 11.18 13.03
CA PHE A 140 -13.18 9.85 13.65
C PHE A 140 -13.87 8.85 12.70
N GLY A 141 -14.02 9.20 11.43
CA GLY A 141 -14.90 8.50 10.49
C GLY A 141 -16.37 8.76 10.82
N GLU A 142 -17.20 8.98 9.81
CA GLU A 142 -18.67 9.05 9.96
C GLU A 142 -19.32 7.67 9.96
#